data_AF-A8T2G2-F1
#
_entry.id   AF-A8T2G2-F1
#
_cell.length_a   1.000
_cell.length_b   1.000
_cell.length_c   1.000
_cell.angle_alpha   90.00
_cell.angle_beta   90.00
_cell.angle_gamma   90.00
#
_symmetry.space_group_name_H-M   'P 1'
#
loop_
_entity.id
_entity.type
_entity.pdbx_description
1 polymer ?
#
loop_
_entity_poly.entity_id
_entity_poly.type
_entity_poly.pdbx_seq_one_letter_code
_entity_poly.pdbx_strand_id
1 'polypeptide(L)'
;MGLDTAYIPVKEDDIKCFIEDVYSNPSLVEHRVKQLTPSVQEQGFITNTLYKHLLAQTEDDPFDNHFGFTSCCILAYLFPYYFDRGQSLAMLADEFGGEQSEYLFSLLNCFQSHFSTIPHCGSSGDINYRSGVYVHQENITPLLEAVTKLDQDVGPLFDQNSGLIPALKYAQQHQTGLLEAFDIHVPSSGEFFTSRFNLRAWYLDNLDDERIEKECIDTSFSIGFPVPSSSVIDILDTGPLIFDWVCTENLLPMFENDSKKLEKKRAVNGEVEISLIFEETTPIVLVQTTQNILLHNPETYVEEVKLSLEKYLLDKGFNATFFISLHETGNLPQELKSASDIKISYFSKPSFIFSKHHWEFVLDNQLLTMEFGYSGRMTLCLNNEQVDEYRLSDQDIHRTVYFTGGHWYTLSVDASQYRKGKLELKIYKGLQLHAEFTCFKGAEQYPLSKNLILMAGEMMTVFLSLMTLAARNPMLIPPLLLIGFLMYQYNKRHHYFLKPSYELEEDS
;
A
#
# COMPACT_ATOMS: atom_id res chain seq x y z
N MET A 1 13.98 12.65 38.50
CA MET A 1 13.60 12.21 37.15
C MET A 1 13.64 10.70 37.19
N GLY A 2 12.59 10.02 36.74
CA GLY A 2 12.57 8.55 36.76
C GLY A 2 13.56 7.99 35.76
N LEU A 3 14.14 6.84 36.08
CA LEU A 3 15.04 6.09 35.22
C LEU A 3 14.25 5.42 34.10
N ASP A 4 14.63 5.63 32.84
CA ASP A 4 13.93 5.05 31.69
C ASP A 4 14.58 3.68 31.38
N THR A 5 13.88 2.60 31.71
CA THR A 5 14.41 1.22 31.73
C THR A 5 13.76 0.37 30.66
N ALA A 6 14.57 -0.44 29.98
CA ALA A 6 14.15 -1.45 29.02
C ALA A 6 14.55 -2.85 29.51
N TYR A 7 13.62 -3.79 29.41
CA TYR A 7 13.83 -5.21 29.66
C TYR A 7 13.78 -5.95 28.33
N ILE A 8 14.91 -6.57 27.97
CA ILE A 8 15.14 -7.21 26.68
C ILE A 8 15.23 -8.73 26.90
N PRO A 9 14.19 -9.49 26.54
CA PRO A 9 14.27 -10.95 26.50
C PRO A 9 15.35 -11.39 25.51
N VAL A 10 16.33 -12.17 25.96
CA VAL A 10 17.46 -12.58 25.11
C VAL A 10 18.10 -13.89 25.58
N LYS A 11 18.47 -14.77 24.64
CA LYS A 11 19.19 -16.02 24.94
C LYS A 11 20.69 -15.79 24.98
N GLU A 12 21.40 -16.61 25.75
CA GLU A 12 22.88 -16.56 25.76
C GLU A 12 23.48 -16.84 24.39
N ASP A 13 22.90 -17.80 23.64
CA ASP A 13 23.32 -18.09 22.27
C ASP A 13 23.17 -16.87 21.35
N ASP A 14 22.17 -16.03 21.57
CA ASP A 14 21.98 -14.80 20.81
C ASP A 14 23.03 -13.74 21.18
N ILE A 15 23.34 -13.59 22.47
CA ILE A 15 24.43 -12.71 22.94
C ILE A 15 25.73 -13.12 22.25
N LYS A 16 26.07 -14.41 22.28
CA LYS A 16 27.26 -14.92 21.63
C LYS A 16 27.24 -14.67 20.12
N CYS A 17 26.15 -15.02 19.45
CA CYS A 17 26.00 -14.97 17.99
C CYS A 17 26.07 -13.55 17.42
N PHE A 18 25.43 -12.59 18.09
CA PHE A 18 25.28 -11.21 17.60
C PHE A 18 26.31 -10.24 18.18
N ILE A 19 26.92 -10.56 19.33
CA ILE A 19 27.89 -9.69 20.01
C ILE A 19 29.29 -10.30 19.99
N GLU A 20 29.51 -11.43 20.66
CA GLU A 20 30.86 -11.99 20.86
C GLU A 20 31.51 -12.46 19.55
N ASP A 21 30.76 -13.20 18.73
CA ASP A 21 31.22 -13.70 17.44
C ASP A 21 31.56 -12.53 16.50
N VAL A 22 30.77 -11.46 16.52
CA VAL A 22 31.00 -10.27 15.69
C VAL A 22 32.20 -9.48 16.20
N TYR A 23 32.34 -9.31 17.51
CA TYR A 23 33.53 -8.67 18.09
C TYR A 23 34.80 -9.43 17.74
N SER A 24 34.76 -10.77 17.82
CA SER A 24 35.88 -11.64 17.47
C SER A 24 36.15 -11.69 15.96
N ASN A 25 35.12 -11.54 15.14
CA ASN A 25 35.20 -11.56 13.69
C ASN A 25 34.29 -10.48 13.05
N PRO A 26 34.81 -9.26 12.86
CA PRO A 26 34.04 -8.14 12.29
C PRO A 26 33.49 -8.37 10.88
N SER A 27 34.00 -9.37 10.14
CA SER A 27 33.46 -9.71 8.81
C SER A 27 32.02 -10.24 8.85
N LEU A 28 31.52 -10.62 10.04
CA LEU A 28 30.17 -11.13 10.23
C LEU A 28 29.09 -10.03 10.29
N VAL A 29 29.47 -8.76 10.46
CA VAL A 29 28.52 -7.65 10.69
C VAL A 29 27.39 -7.63 9.65
N GLU A 30 27.73 -7.60 8.35
CA GLU A 30 26.71 -7.48 7.29
C GLU A 30 25.73 -8.67 7.32
N HIS A 31 26.23 -9.88 7.60
CA HIS A 31 25.41 -11.08 7.67
C HIS A 31 24.48 -11.05 8.88
N ARG A 32 24.96 -10.61 10.04
CA ARG A 32 24.16 -10.50 11.27
C ARG A 32 23.11 -9.41 11.18
N VAL A 33 23.45 -8.26 10.62
CA VAL A 33 22.53 -7.13 10.45
C VAL A 33 21.30 -7.52 9.62
N LYS A 34 21.49 -8.29 8.54
CA LYS A 34 20.37 -8.80 7.72
C LYS A 34 19.46 -9.80 8.44
N GLN A 35 19.92 -10.39 9.55
CA GLN A 35 19.10 -11.27 10.40
C GLN A 35 18.28 -10.49 11.45
N LEU A 36 18.67 -9.25 11.75
CA LEU A 36 18.02 -8.42 12.76
C LEU A 36 16.83 -7.64 12.22
N THR A 37 16.92 -7.15 10.98
CA THR A 37 15.88 -6.29 10.41
C THR A 37 15.85 -6.35 8.86
N PRO A 38 14.64 -6.33 8.25
CA PRO A 38 14.47 -6.14 6.82
C PRO A 38 14.64 -4.67 6.39
N SER A 39 14.55 -3.69 7.31
CA SER A 39 14.61 -2.25 7.00
C SER A 39 16.02 -1.83 6.59
N VAL A 40 16.19 -1.37 5.35
CA VAL A 40 17.48 -0.91 4.82
C VAL A 40 18.04 0.27 5.64
N GLN A 41 17.16 1.16 6.11
CA GLN A 41 17.55 2.30 6.94
C GLN A 41 18.13 1.84 8.28
N GLU A 42 17.45 0.92 8.96
CA GLU A 42 17.89 0.36 10.24
C GLU A 42 19.17 -0.46 10.06
N GLN A 43 19.31 -1.24 8.98
CA GLN A 43 20.57 -1.93 8.67
C GLN A 43 21.75 -0.97 8.58
N GLY A 44 21.53 0.20 7.95
CA GLY A 44 22.52 1.27 7.90
C GLY A 44 22.89 1.83 9.27
N PHE A 45 21.91 2.07 10.13
CA PHE A 45 22.12 2.53 11.51
C PHE A 45 22.87 1.49 12.36
N ILE A 46 22.43 0.24 12.35
CA ILE A 46 23.07 -0.85 13.11
C ILE A 46 24.51 -1.05 12.65
N THR A 47 24.77 -1.05 11.33
CA THR A 47 26.12 -1.24 10.79
C THR A 47 27.05 -0.06 11.11
N ASN A 48 26.62 1.16 10.77
CA ASN A 48 27.49 2.33 10.76
C ASN A 48 27.57 3.05 12.12
N THR A 49 26.61 2.79 13.01
CA THR A 49 26.56 3.35 14.35
C THR A 49 26.82 2.27 15.39
N LEU A 50 25.92 1.30 15.54
CA LEU A 50 25.98 0.36 16.67
C LEU A 50 27.20 -0.57 16.57
N TYR A 51 27.32 -1.39 15.53
CA TYR A 51 28.47 -2.30 15.40
C TYR A 51 29.79 -1.55 15.27
N LYS A 52 29.82 -0.40 14.60
CA LYS A 52 31.02 0.44 14.53
C LYS A 52 31.48 0.92 15.91
N HIS A 53 30.54 1.33 16.77
CA HIS A 53 30.82 1.74 18.14
C HIS A 53 31.26 0.54 18.98
N LEU A 54 30.52 -0.56 18.94
CA LEU A 54 30.84 -1.80 19.66
C LEU A 54 32.26 -2.32 19.37
N LEU A 55 32.69 -2.27 18.10
CA LEU A 55 34.01 -2.71 17.65
C LEU A 55 35.13 -1.70 17.96
N ALA A 56 34.80 -0.47 18.34
CA ALA A 56 35.76 0.56 18.69
C ALA A 56 36.16 0.53 20.18
N GLN A 57 35.56 -0.37 20.98
CA GLN A 57 35.82 -0.53 22.41
C GLN A 57 37.32 -0.65 22.73
N THR A 58 37.79 0.14 23.69
CA THR A 58 39.18 0.12 24.20
C THR A 58 39.26 -0.08 25.70
N GLU A 59 40.48 -0.25 26.23
CA GLU A 59 40.74 -0.36 27.68
C GLU A 59 40.35 0.91 28.46
N ASP A 60 40.26 2.06 27.80
CA ASP A 60 39.91 3.34 28.44
C ASP A 60 38.40 3.58 28.49
N ASP A 61 37.61 2.82 27.74
CA ASP A 61 36.16 3.00 27.64
C ASP A 61 35.42 2.21 28.74
N PRO A 62 34.44 2.82 29.43
CA PRO A 62 33.57 2.10 30.36
C PRO A 62 32.71 1.06 29.61
N PHE A 63 32.65 -0.16 30.14
CA PHE A 63 31.93 -1.26 29.52
C PHE A 63 30.45 -0.93 29.31
N ASP A 64 29.76 -0.52 30.37
CA ASP A 64 28.31 -0.37 30.41
C ASP A 64 27.78 0.71 29.46
N ASN A 65 28.44 1.87 29.37
CA ASN A 65 28.02 2.97 28.48
C ASN A 65 28.50 2.82 27.04
N HIS A 66 29.44 1.91 26.79
CA HIS A 66 30.03 1.72 25.47
C HIS A 66 29.61 0.37 24.89
N PHE A 67 30.37 -0.70 25.18
CA PHE A 67 30.09 -2.05 24.69
C PHE A 67 28.73 -2.59 25.15
N GLY A 68 28.42 -2.45 26.44
CA GLY A 68 27.22 -2.96 27.10
C GLY A 68 25.95 -2.34 26.52
N PHE A 69 25.80 -1.02 26.58
CA PHE A 69 24.64 -0.32 26.03
C PHE A 69 24.44 -0.61 24.53
N THR A 70 25.53 -0.58 23.76
CA THR A 70 25.48 -0.87 22.33
C THR A 70 25.02 -2.30 22.06
N SER A 71 25.49 -3.26 22.87
CA SER A 71 25.03 -4.65 22.81
C SER A 71 23.54 -4.76 23.10
N CYS A 72 23.04 -4.05 24.12
CA CYS A 72 21.60 -4.02 24.44
C CYS A 72 20.78 -3.48 23.26
N CYS A 73 21.23 -2.39 22.62
CA CYS A 73 20.57 -1.80 21.45
C CYS A 73 20.44 -2.78 20.28
N ILE A 74 21.50 -3.55 20.02
CA ILE A 74 21.53 -4.59 18.97
C ILE A 74 20.60 -5.75 19.33
N LEU A 75 20.67 -6.25 20.57
CA LEU A 75 19.87 -7.40 21.01
C LEU A 75 18.38 -7.09 21.06
N ALA A 76 17.99 -5.84 21.27
CA ALA A 76 16.60 -5.39 21.24
C ALA A 76 15.92 -5.47 19.85
N TYR A 77 16.66 -5.76 18.76
CA TYR A 77 16.05 -6.09 17.46
C TYR A 77 15.53 -7.54 17.39
N LEU A 78 15.98 -8.44 18.26
CA LEU A 78 15.67 -9.88 18.14
C LEU A 78 14.26 -10.24 18.57
N PHE A 79 13.77 -9.59 19.62
CA PHE A 79 12.50 -9.88 20.30
C PHE A 79 11.82 -8.57 20.74
N PRO A 80 10.53 -8.61 21.11
CA PRO A 80 9.90 -7.48 21.75
C PRO A 80 10.63 -7.13 23.05
N TYR A 81 10.85 -5.85 23.32
CA TYR A 81 11.43 -5.36 24.57
C TYR A 81 10.45 -4.45 25.29
N TYR A 82 10.51 -4.46 26.61
CA TYR A 82 9.48 -3.89 27.46
C TYR A 82 10.02 -2.69 28.21
N PHE A 83 9.28 -1.60 28.19
CA PHE A 83 9.69 -0.32 28.77
C PHE A 83 9.00 -0.05 30.10
N ASP A 84 9.78 0.49 31.03
CA ASP A 84 9.34 1.05 32.30
C ASP A 84 9.99 2.38 32.61
N ARG A 85 9.31 3.18 33.44
CA ARG A 85 9.81 4.46 33.93
C ARG A 85 9.86 4.48 35.45
N GLY A 86 11.03 4.78 35.99
CA GLY A 86 11.27 4.91 37.43
C GLY A 86 11.49 3.59 38.16
N GLN A 87 11.63 2.48 37.45
CA GLN A 87 11.82 1.15 38.03
C GLN A 87 12.91 0.39 37.30
N SER A 88 13.78 -0.29 38.06
CA SER A 88 14.81 -1.20 37.55
C SER A 88 14.93 -2.42 38.46
N LEU A 89 15.31 -3.57 37.91
CA LEU A 89 15.56 -4.79 38.68
C LEU A 89 16.67 -4.59 39.71
N ALA A 90 17.72 -3.84 39.35
CA ALA A 90 18.82 -3.53 40.25
C ALA A 90 18.36 -2.67 41.44
N MET A 91 17.52 -1.66 41.21
CA MET A 91 16.95 -0.83 42.27
C MET A 91 15.96 -1.62 43.12
N LEU A 92 15.09 -2.41 42.48
CA LEU A 92 14.13 -3.27 43.17
C LEU A 92 14.83 -4.28 44.08
N ALA A 93 15.98 -4.82 43.69
CA ALA A 93 16.78 -5.68 44.57
C ALA A 93 17.35 -4.92 45.78
N ASP A 94 17.70 -3.64 45.65
CA ASP A 94 18.32 -2.83 46.71
C ASP A 94 17.30 -2.29 47.74
N GLU A 95 16.07 -1.96 47.31
CA GLU A 95 15.10 -1.21 48.12
C GLU A 95 14.55 -1.94 49.37
N PHE A 96 14.48 -3.26 49.38
CA PHE A 96 13.81 -4.02 50.46
C PHE A 96 14.74 -4.43 51.62
N GLY A 97 16.06 -4.47 51.38
CA GLY A 97 17.05 -4.94 52.35
C GLY A 97 16.86 -6.40 52.83
N GLY A 98 17.76 -6.87 53.69
CA GLY A 98 17.68 -8.18 54.34
C GLY A 98 17.71 -9.39 53.39
N GLU A 99 17.17 -10.53 53.84
CA GLU A 99 17.21 -11.81 53.10
C GLU A 99 16.53 -11.75 51.72
N GLN A 100 15.53 -10.87 51.55
CA GLN A 100 14.81 -10.71 50.29
C GLN A 100 15.68 -10.02 49.23
N SER A 101 16.38 -8.95 49.63
CA SER A 101 17.36 -8.28 48.78
C SER A 101 18.49 -9.22 48.37
N GLU A 102 19.06 -9.96 49.32
CA GLU A 102 20.10 -10.96 49.05
C GLU A 102 19.63 -12.04 48.06
N TYR A 103 18.39 -12.52 48.22
CA TYR A 103 17.82 -13.49 47.29
C TYR A 103 17.63 -12.92 45.88
N LEU A 104 17.06 -11.72 45.75
CA LEU A 104 16.90 -11.07 44.44
C LEU A 104 18.26 -10.86 43.77
N PHE A 105 19.24 -10.30 44.48
CA PHE A 105 20.60 -10.13 43.95
C PHE A 105 21.24 -11.46 43.52
N SER A 106 20.95 -12.58 44.20
CA SER A 106 21.48 -13.89 43.80
C SER A 106 20.96 -14.39 42.44
N LEU A 107 19.84 -13.84 41.95
CA LEU A 107 19.26 -14.16 40.65
C LEU A 107 19.80 -13.28 39.52
N LEU A 108 20.38 -12.13 39.86
CA LEU A 108 20.88 -11.11 38.93
C LEU A 108 22.39 -11.27 38.72
N ASN A 109 22.84 -11.08 37.48
CA ASN A 109 24.25 -11.08 37.13
C ASN A 109 24.62 -9.76 36.49
N CYS A 110 25.82 -9.24 36.76
CA CYS A 110 26.30 -8.06 36.05
C CYS A 110 26.49 -8.42 34.58
N PHE A 111 25.88 -7.69 33.64
CA PHE A 111 26.01 -8.06 32.22
C PHE A 111 27.46 -8.12 31.73
N GLN A 112 28.33 -7.28 32.29
CA GLN A 112 29.78 -7.29 32.06
C GLN A 112 30.44 -8.65 32.31
N SER A 113 29.95 -9.46 33.27
CA SER A 113 30.58 -10.74 33.58
C SER A 113 30.46 -11.78 32.47
N HIS A 114 29.57 -11.56 31.49
CA HIS A 114 29.52 -12.37 30.27
C HIS A 114 30.74 -12.17 29.36
N PHE A 115 31.48 -11.06 29.53
CA PHE A 115 32.47 -10.60 28.57
C PHE A 115 33.86 -10.43 29.19
N SER A 116 34.37 -11.49 29.82
CA SER A 116 35.65 -11.43 30.55
C SER A 116 36.89 -11.07 29.70
N THR A 117 36.79 -11.18 28.37
CA THR A 117 37.90 -10.95 27.43
C THR A 117 37.84 -9.59 26.73
N ILE A 118 36.81 -8.79 26.99
CA ILE A 118 36.64 -7.48 26.34
C ILE A 118 37.43 -6.41 27.14
N PRO A 119 38.31 -5.64 26.49
CA PRO A 119 39.08 -4.58 27.15
C PRO A 119 38.16 -3.42 27.58
N HIS A 120 38.26 -2.98 28.83
CA HIS A 120 37.47 -1.87 29.38
C HIS A 120 38.06 -1.32 30.68
N CYS A 121 37.67 -0.10 31.08
CA CYS A 121 38.08 0.48 32.37
C CYS A 121 37.13 0.17 33.55
N GLY A 122 36.07 -0.64 33.31
CA GLY A 122 35.05 -0.99 34.29
C GLY A 122 33.68 -0.38 33.97
N SER A 123 32.82 -0.19 34.97
CA SER A 123 31.50 0.44 34.80
C SER A 123 31.59 1.96 34.93
N SER A 124 30.72 2.68 34.22
CA SER A 124 30.57 4.11 34.33
C SER A 124 29.82 4.46 35.63
N GLY A 125 30.11 5.67 36.14
CA GLY A 125 29.35 6.27 37.25
C GLY A 125 28.07 6.99 36.79
N ASP A 126 27.80 7.05 35.49
CA ASP A 126 26.58 7.65 34.94
C ASP A 126 25.51 6.55 34.82
N ILE A 127 24.25 6.89 35.07
CA ILE A 127 23.14 5.95 34.97
C ILE A 127 22.51 5.96 33.58
N ASN A 128 22.80 6.99 32.77
CA ASN A 128 22.22 7.16 31.45
C ASN A 128 22.96 6.34 30.39
N TYR A 129 22.22 5.87 29.38
CA TYR A 129 22.75 5.13 28.21
C TYR A 129 23.69 3.97 28.58
N ARG A 130 23.23 3.06 29.44
CA ARG A 130 24.07 1.98 29.98
C ARG A 130 23.37 0.61 29.98
N SER A 131 24.15 -0.46 30.02
CA SER A 131 23.64 -1.79 30.37
C SER A 131 23.47 -1.95 31.89
N GLY A 132 22.47 -2.72 32.30
CA GLY A 132 22.20 -3.12 33.68
C GLY A 132 22.60 -4.57 33.96
N VAL A 133 21.68 -5.30 34.58
CA VAL A 133 21.84 -6.72 34.93
C VAL A 133 21.33 -7.65 33.84
N TYR A 134 21.89 -8.85 33.81
CA TYR A 134 21.37 -9.99 33.07
C TYR A 134 20.81 -11.04 34.02
N VAL A 135 19.66 -11.58 33.69
CA VAL A 135 19.02 -12.70 34.38
C VAL A 135 19.09 -13.91 33.48
N HIS A 136 19.82 -14.95 33.92
CA HIS A 136 19.89 -16.21 33.19
C HIS A 136 18.52 -16.86 33.07
N GLN A 137 18.32 -17.63 32.01
CA GLN A 137 17.06 -18.30 31.71
C GLN A 137 16.52 -19.13 32.89
N GLU A 138 17.39 -19.87 33.59
CA GLU A 138 17.03 -20.68 34.76
C GLU A 138 16.52 -19.84 35.94
N ASN A 139 16.92 -18.57 36.02
CA ASN A 139 16.55 -17.65 37.09
C ASN A 139 15.28 -16.85 36.78
N ILE A 140 14.76 -16.89 35.55
CA ILE A 140 13.55 -16.14 35.16
C ILE A 140 12.32 -16.57 35.95
N THR A 141 12.08 -17.87 36.08
CA THR A 141 10.92 -18.37 36.84
C THR A 141 11.04 -18.04 38.33
N PRO A 142 12.18 -18.33 39.01
CA PRO A 142 12.42 -17.88 40.38
C PRO A 142 12.23 -16.37 40.58
N LEU A 143 12.73 -15.55 39.65
CA LEU A 143 12.62 -14.09 39.73
C LEU A 143 11.17 -13.63 39.58
N LEU A 144 10.42 -14.17 38.61
CA LEU A 144 9.01 -13.85 38.43
C LEU A 144 8.18 -14.20 39.67
N GLU A 145 8.42 -15.37 40.27
CA GLU A 145 7.77 -15.77 41.51
C GLU A 145 8.13 -14.85 42.68
N ALA A 146 9.41 -14.51 42.83
CA ALA A 146 9.90 -13.62 43.88
C ALA A 146 9.28 -12.23 43.78
N VAL A 147 9.32 -11.64 42.59
CA VAL A 147 8.79 -10.30 42.31
C VAL A 147 7.27 -10.26 42.47
N THR A 148 6.55 -11.29 41.97
CA THR A 148 5.09 -11.38 42.12
C THR A 148 4.69 -11.53 43.59
N LYS A 149 5.44 -12.31 44.37
CA LYS A 149 5.21 -12.46 45.79
C LYS A 149 5.48 -11.17 46.54
N LEU A 150 6.56 -10.47 46.21
CA LEU A 150 6.89 -9.17 46.79
C LEU A 150 5.74 -8.18 46.55
N ASP A 151 5.23 -8.11 45.31
CA ASP A 151 4.08 -7.27 44.95
C ASP A 151 2.82 -7.57 45.79
N GLN A 152 2.59 -8.85 46.12
CA GLN A 152 1.50 -9.25 47.01
C GLN A 152 1.74 -8.88 48.48
N ASP A 153 2.99 -9.01 48.95
CA ASP A 153 3.36 -8.87 50.36
C ASP A 153 3.50 -7.39 50.79
N VAL A 154 4.02 -6.51 49.92
CA VAL A 154 4.30 -5.09 50.25
C VAL A 154 3.26 -4.11 49.70
N GLY A 155 2.29 -4.59 48.92
CA GLY A 155 1.41 -3.77 48.10
C GLY A 155 2.01 -3.51 46.71
N PRO A 156 1.26 -2.86 45.78
CA PRO A 156 1.68 -2.74 44.39
C PRO A 156 3.03 -2.03 44.28
N LEU A 157 4.07 -2.80 44.02
CA LEU A 157 5.44 -2.33 43.77
C LEU A 157 5.53 -1.72 42.39
N PHE A 158 4.71 -2.27 41.51
CA PHE A 158 4.50 -1.83 40.17
C PHE A 158 3.25 -0.96 40.16
N ASP A 159 3.36 0.22 39.54
CA ASP A 159 2.15 0.83 38.99
C ASP A 159 1.45 -0.22 38.09
N GLN A 160 0.13 -0.10 37.86
CA GLN A 160 -0.67 -1.02 37.00
C GLN A 160 -0.19 -1.15 35.53
N ASN A 161 1.00 -0.62 35.25
CA ASN A 161 1.51 -0.11 34.01
C ASN A 161 2.96 -0.58 33.76
N SER A 162 3.46 -1.57 34.51
CA SER A 162 4.86 -2.04 34.41
C SER A 162 5.09 -3.01 33.26
N GLY A 163 6.14 -2.76 32.47
CA GLY A 163 6.67 -3.65 31.44
C GLY A 163 7.47 -4.84 31.99
N LEU A 164 7.97 -4.81 33.23
CA LEU A 164 8.78 -5.88 33.81
C LEU A 164 8.04 -7.23 33.88
N ILE A 165 6.82 -7.25 34.42
CA ILE A 165 6.06 -8.51 34.56
C ILE A 165 5.74 -9.14 33.20
N PRO A 166 5.24 -8.40 32.20
CA PRO A 166 5.15 -8.89 30.82
C PRO A 166 6.48 -9.41 30.27
N ALA A 167 7.60 -8.71 30.50
CA ALA A 167 8.91 -9.14 30.03
C ALA A 167 9.34 -10.49 30.63
N LEU A 168 9.13 -10.68 31.94
CA LEU A 168 9.43 -11.94 32.63
C LEU A 168 8.54 -13.09 32.16
N LYS A 169 7.24 -12.82 31.93
CA LYS A 169 6.33 -13.81 31.35
C LYS A 169 6.72 -14.21 29.93
N TYR A 170 7.07 -13.23 29.11
CA TYR A 170 7.57 -13.48 27.76
C TYR A 170 8.86 -14.32 27.81
N ALA A 171 9.82 -13.94 28.65
CA ALA A 171 11.07 -14.68 28.81
C ALA A 171 10.85 -16.12 29.30
N GLN A 172 9.91 -16.33 30.23
CA GLN A 172 9.52 -17.66 30.68
C GLN A 172 8.91 -18.50 29.55
N GLN A 173 7.96 -17.93 28.80
CA GLN A 173 7.26 -18.61 27.68
C GLN A 173 8.23 -19.00 26.56
N HIS A 174 9.15 -18.09 26.21
CA HIS A 174 10.05 -18.24 25.07
C HIS A 174 11.42 -18.81 25.43
N GLN A 175 11.62 -19.18 26.70
CA GLN A 175 12.86 -19.76 27.21
C GLN A 175 14.07 -18.87 26.90
N THR A 176 13.98 -17.60 27.29
CA THR A 176 15.08 -16.63 27.18
C THR A 176 15.55 -16.22 28.57
N GLY A 177 16.73 -15.61 28.66
CA GLY A 177 17.07 -14.75 29.79
C GLY A 177 16.42 -13.36 29.64
N LEU A 178 16.80 -12.43 30.51
CA LEU A 178 16.32 -11.05 30.49
C LEU A 178 17.47 -10.09 30.76
N LEU A 179 17.67 -9.14 29.86
CA LEU A 179 18.70 -8.10 29.96
C LEU A 179 18.05 -6.76 30.29
N GLU A 180 18.57 -6.08 31.30
CA GLU A 180 18.20 -4.71 31.65
C GLU A 180 19.11 -3.70 30.94
N ALA A 181 18.51 -2.62 30.44
CA ALA A 181 19.23 -1.49 29.86
C ALA A 181 18.50 -0.18 30.14
N PHE A 182 19.23 0.93 30.06
CA PHE A 182 18.72 2.27 30.38
C PHE A 182 18.84 3.21 29.18
N ASP A 183 17.82 4.02 28.93
CA ASP A 183 17.73 5.01 27.85
C ASP A 183 17.84 4.46 26.41
N ILE A 184 17.44 3.20 26.18
CA ILE A 184 17.27 2.68 24.81
C ILE A 184 16.13 3.39 24.07
N HIS A 185 15.11 3.80 24.82
CA HIS A 185 14.03 4.67 24.38
C HIS A 185 13.90 5.83 25.37
N VAL A 186 13.90 7.07 24.86
CA VAL A 186 13.79 8.27 25.70
C VAL A 186 12.49 9.01 25.34
N PRO A 187 11.39 8.83 26.11
CA PRO A 187 10.08 9.38 25.76
C PRO A 187 10.06 10.92 25.61
N SER A 188 10.90 11.64 26.37
CA SER A 188 10.91 13.11 26.35
C SER A 188 11.52 13.71 25.09
N SER A 189 12.54 13.05 24.51
CA SER A 189 13.14 13.46 23.23
C SER A 189 12.49 12.75 22.04
N GLY A 190 11.83 11.60 22.28
CA GLY A 190 11.32 10.73 21.23
C GLY A 190 12.41 9.90 20.56
N GLU A 191 13.61 9.85 21.13
CA GLU A 191 14.76 9.12 20.56
C GLU A 191 14.64 7.60 20.81
N PHE A 192 15.13 6.85 19.83
CA PHE A 192 15.23 5.40 19.84
C PHE A 192 16.63 4.99 19.39
N PHE A 193 17.25 4.06 20.13
CA PHE A 193 18.54 3.45 19.76
C PHE A 193 18.38 2.01 19.26
N THR A 194 17.14 1.58 19.01
CA THR A 194 16.77 0.27 18.48
C THR A 194 15.43 0.37 17.73
N SER A 195 14.91 -0.76 17.26
CA SER A 195 13.60 -0.84 16.63
C SER A 195 12.48 -0.24 17.49
N ARG A 196 11.80 0.79 16.98
CA ARG A 196 10.55 1.26 17.57
C ARG A 196 9.43 0.22 17.46
N PHE A 197 9.46 -0.62 16.44
CA PHE A 197 8.43 -1.64 16.21
C PHE A 197 8.43 -2.71 17.31
N ASN A 198 9.60 -3.06 17.82
CA ASN A 198 9.75 -4.05 18.90
C ASN A 198 9.43 -3.49 20.30
N LEU A 199 9.20 -2.18 20.46
CA LEU A 199 8.89 -1.59 21.76
C LEU A 199 7.53 -2.04 22.29
N ARG A 200 7.50 -2.44 23.56
CA ARG A 200 6.30 -2.72 24.35
C ARG A 200 6.23 -1.79 25.54
N ALA A 201 5.12 -1.06 25.63
CA ALA A 201 4.91 -0.13 26.70
C ALA A 201 3.42 0.02 26.99
N TRP A 202 3.07 0.17 28.26
CA TRP A 202 1.68 0.37 28.67
C TRP A 202 0.99 1.51 27.90
N TYR A 203 1.65 2.65 27.72
CA TYR A 203 1.05 3.82 27.05
C TYR A 203 0.78 3.59 25.54
N LEU A 204 1.36 2.54 24.96
CA LEU A 204 1.09 2.07 23.60
C LEU A 204 -0.05 1.06 23.54
N ASP A 205 -0.54 0.56 24.68
CA ASP A 205 -1.58 -0.48 24.78
C ASP A 205 -1.22 -1.74 23.99
N ASN A 206 0.05 -2.16 24.09
CA ASN A 206 0.60 -3.25 23.28
C ASN A 206 1.40 -4.29 24.10
N LEU A 207 1.30 -4.31 25.43
CA LEU A 207 2.12 -5.19 26.28
C LEU A 207 1.99 -6.69 25.95
N ASP A 208 0.87 -7.11 25.36
CA ASP A 208 0.63 -8.52 24.96
C ASP A 208 0.96 -8.80 23.47
N ASP A 209 1.49 -7.82 22.72
CA ASP A 209 1.81 -7.96 21.30
C ASP A 209 3.17 -8.67 21.12
N GLU A 210 3.22 -9.87 20.56
CA GLU A 210 4.50 -10.57 20.36
C GLU A 210 5.14 -10.33 18.98
N ARG A 211 4.53 -9.52 18.11
CA ARG A 211 5.03 -9.29 16.73
C ARG A 211 6.40 -8.61 16.72
N ILE A 212 7.26 -9.01 15.79
CA ILE A 212 8.63 -8.47 15.70
C ILE A 212 8.93 -7.95 14.31
N GLU A 213 9.82 -6.95 14.26
CA GLU A 213 10.24 -6.30 13.02
C GLU A 213 10.82 -7.29 12.01
N LYS A 214 11.62 -8.27 12.46
CA LYS A 214 12.26 -9.24 11.57
C LYS A 214 11.28 -10.15 10.82
N GLU A 215 10.03 -10.24 11.27
CA GLU A 215 8.95 -10.97 10.60
C GLU A 215 8.15 -10.09 9.62
N CYS A 216 8.47 -8.81 9.52
CA CYS A 216 7.80 -7.88 8.62
C CYS A 216 8.42 -7.88 7.22
N ILE A 217 7.68 -7.35 6.27
CA ILE A 217 8.18 -6.96 4.95
C ILE A 217 8.39 -5.45 4.95
N ASP A 218 9.59 -5.02 4.54
CA ASP A 218 9.90 -3.61 4.30
C ASP A 218 9.49 -3.24 2.88
N THR A 219 8.29 -2.67 2.73
CA THR A 219 7.70 -2.38 1.42
C THR A 219 7.00 -1.04 1.42
N SER A 220 6.93 -0.40 0.27
CA SER A 220 6.03 0.72 0.03
C SER A 220 4.67 0.20 -0.42
N PHE A 221 3.65 1.05 -0.31
CA PHE A 221 2.36 0.79 -0.96
C PHE A 221 1.83 2.05 -1.64
N SER A 222 1.02 1.80 -2.65
CA SER A 222 0.28 2.83 -3.39
C SER A 222 -1.17 2.44 -3.55
N ILE A 223 -2.05 3.43 -3.40
CA ILE A 223 -3.47 3.34 -3.70
C ILE A 223 -3.76 4.32 -4.83
N GLY A 224 -4.19 3.81 -5.97
CA GLY A 224 -4.53 4.64 -7.12
C GLY A 224 -6.03 4.68 -7.38
N PHE A 225 -6.52 5.90 -7.54
CA PHE A 225 -7.90 6.23 -7.83
C PHE A 225 -8.01 6.82 -9.23
N PRO A 226 -8.22 6.00 -10.26
CA PRO A 226 -8.47 6.50 -11.61
C PRO A 226 -9.83 7.20 -11.65
N VAL A 227 -9.82 8.49 -11.91
CA VAL A 227 -11.03 9.33 -11.99
C VAL A 227 -11.55 9.32 -13.42
N PRO A 228 -12.73 8.73 -13.70
CA PRO A 228 -13.32 8.80 -15.03
C PRO A 228 -13.73 10.24 -15.33
N SER A 229 -13.48 10.74 -16.55
CA SER A 229 -13.92 12.09 -16.96
C SER A 229 -15.42 12.19 -17.29
N SER A 230 -16.24 11.30 -16.75
CA SER A 230 -17.68 11.28 -16.97
C SER A 230 -18.37 12.35 -16.11
N SER A 231 -19.58 12.78 -16.52
CA SER A 231 -20.35 13.88 -15.89
C SER A 231 -20.83 13.63 -14.44
N VAL A 232 -20.34 12.59 -13.76
CA VAL A 232 -20.82 12.17 -12.44
C VAL A 232 -19.74 12.35 -11.35
N ILE A 233 -18.46 12.27 -11.69
CA ILE A 233 -17.35 12.31 -10.70
C ILE A 233 -16.15 13.03 -11.33
N ASP A 234 -15.83 14.25 -10.88
CA ASP A 234 -14.60 14.96 -11.27
C ASP A 234 -13.50 14.81 -10.19
N ILE A 235 -12.25 15.14 -10.54
CA ILE A 235 -11.11 15.21 -9.62
C ILE A 235 -11.35 16.23 -8.51
N LEU A 236 -12.14 17.27 -8.79
CA LEU A 236 -12.56 18.27 -7.80
C LEU A 236 -13.51 17.69 -6.74
N ASP A 237 -14.26 16.64 -7.07
CA ASP A 237 -15.13 15.93 -6.12
C ASP A 237 -14.37 14.80 -5.41
N THR A 238 -13.54 14.08 -6.15
CA THR A 238 -12.82 12.89 -5.66
C THR A 238 -11.64 13.25 -4.76
N GLY A 239 -10.85 14.25 -5.14
CA GLY A 239 -9.65 14.65 -4.41
C GLY A 239 -9.93 14.98 -2.94
N PRO A 240 -10.88 15.89 -2.62
CA PRO A 240 -11.24 16.19 -1.25
C PRO A 240 -11.79 15.00 -0.47
N LEU A 241 -12.53 14.10 -1.14
CA LEU A 241 -13.09 12.90 -0.53
C LEU A 241 -12.01 11.91 -0.08
N ILE A 242 -11.04 11.65 -0.96
CA ILE A 242 -9.87 10.80 -0.66
C ILE A 242 -9.00 11.44 0.42
N PHE A 243 -8.80 12.76 0.35
CA PHE A 243 -8.05 13.48 1.38
C PHE A 243 -8.70 13.34 2.77
N ASP A 244 -10.03 13.50 2.87
CA ASP A 244 -10.78 13.33 4.12
C ASP A 244 -10.66 11.89 4.66
N TRP A 245 -10.74 10.89 3.78
CA TRP A 245 -10.51 9.49 4.15
C TRP A 245 -9.10 9.27 4.70
N VAL A 246 -8.05 9.69 3.99
CA VAL A 246 -6.66 9.56 4.45
C VAL A 246 -6.46 10.22 5.82
N CYS A 247 -7.09 11.38 6.02
CA CYS A 247 -7.03 12.10 7.30
C CYS A 247 -7.74 11.38 8.46
N THR A 248 -8.73 10.52 8.18
CA THR A 248 -9.54 9.83 9.19
C THR A 248 -9.19 8.35 9.34
N GLU A 249 -8.49 7.76 8.37
CA GLU A 249 -8.17 6.34 8.31
C GLU A 249 -6.99 5.94 9.20
N ASN A 250 -7.24 5.14 10.24
CA ASN A 250 -6.22 4.75 11.21
C ASN A 250 -5.26 3.67 10.68
N LEU A 251 -5.64 2.93 9.64
CA LEU A 251 -4.78 1.92 9.02
C LEU A 251 -3.63 2.56 8.24
N LEU A 252 -3.82 3.75 7.67
CA LEU A 252 -2.80 4.41 6.87
C LEU A 252 -1.75 5.13 7.75
N PRO A 253 -0.51 5.27 7.26
CA PRO A 253 0.48 6.15 7.86
C PRO A 253 0.01 7.62 7.86
N MET A 254 0.77 8.46 8.55
CA MET A 254 0.42 9.87 8.69
C MET A 254 0.65 10.63 7.40
N PHE A 255 -0.20 11.63 7.11
CA PHE A 255 0.06 12.56 6.02
C PHE A 255 1.14 13.56 6.44
N GLU A 256 2.11 13.83 5.56
CA GLU A 256 3.33 14.61 5.84
C GLU A 256 3.05 15.95 6.55
N ASN A 257 1.98 16.65 6.16
CA ASN A 257 1.60 17.97 6.68
C ASN A 257 0.40 17.96 7.65
N ASP A 258 0.13 16.84 8.34
CA ASP A 258 -0.99 16.76 9.28
C ASP A 258 -0.72 17.61 10.55
N SER A 259 -1.44 18.74 10.66
CA SER A 259 -1.39 19.63 11.84
C SER A 259 -1.75 18.95 13.18
N LYS A 260 -2.39 17.78 13.16
CA LYS A 260 -2.78 17.01 14.35
C LYS A 260 -1.89 15.79 14.59
N LYS A 261 -0.64 15.82 14.09
CA LYS A 261 0.27 14.65 14.11
C LYS A 261 0.48 14.03 15.49
N LEU A 262 0.48 14.85 16.54
CA LEU A 262 0.71 14.42 17.93
C LEU A 262 -0.53 13.78 18.60
N GLU A 263 -1.73 13.97 18.04
CA GLU A 263 -2.98 13.52 18.67
C GLU A 263 -3.53 12.22 18.07
N LYS A 264 -3.04 11.80 16.89
CA LYS A 264 -3.54 10.62 16.17
C LYS A 264 -2.66 9.39 16.41
N LYS A 265 -3.29 8.29 16.84
CA LYS A 265 -2.67 6.96 16.83
C LYS A 265 -2.99 6.27 15.51
N ARG A 266 -1.97 5.99 14.69
CA ARG A 266 -2.08 5.17 13.47
C ARG A 266 -1.58 3.75 13.73
N ALA A 267 -2.10 2.79 13.00
CA ALA A 267 -1.71 1.39 13.08
C ALA A 267 -0.32 1.12 12.50
N VAL A 268 0.11 1.94 11.53
CA VAL A 268 1.38 1.79 10.83
C VAL A 268 2.20 3.06 10.88
N ASN A 269 3.50 2.91 11.17
CA ASN A 269 4.46 4.00 11.15
C ASN A 269 4.85 4.35 9.69
N GLY A 270 5.15 5.63 9.45
CA GLY A 270 5.57 6.12 8.15
C GLY A 270 4.81 7.37 7.74
N GLU A 271 5.02 7.79 6.51
CA GLU A 271 4.36 8.96 5.93
C GLU A 271 3.78 8.62 4.56
N VAL A 272 2.59 9.15 4.29
CA VAL A 272 1.94 9.09 2.98
C VAL A 272 1.90 10.47 2.35
N GLU A 273 2.09 10.49 1.04
CA GLU A 273 1.84 11.63 0.19
C GLU A 273 0.62 11.37 -0.69
N ILE A 274 -0.07 12.45 -1.04
CA ILE A 274 -1.20 12.43 -1.97
C ILE A 274 -0.80 13.28 -3.15
N SER A 275 -0.72 12.67 -4.32
CA SER A 275 -0.39 13.34 -5.57
C SER A 275 -1.53 13.20 -6.57
N LEU A 276 -1.63 14.19 -7.46
CA LEU A 276 -2.55 14.17 -8.59
C LEU A 276 -1.73 13.98 -9.86
N ILE A 277 -1.92 12.84 -10.51
CA ILE A 277 -1.32 12.54 -11.80
C ILE A 277 -2.33 12.99 -12.86
N PHE A 278 -2.06 14.14 -13.48
CA PHE A 278 -2.82 14.64 -14.62
C PHE A 278 -2.16 14.17 -15.92
N GLU A 279 -2.50 12.96 -16.33
CA GLU A 279 -2.14 12.44 -17.65
C GLU A 279 -3.25 12.77 -18.67
N GLU A 280 -2.91 12.86 -19.96
CA GLU A 280 -3.91 12.98 -21.04
C GLU A 280 -4.90 11.79 -21.06
N THR A 281 -4.48 10.65 -20.46
CA THR A 281 -5.15 9.34 -20.44
C THR A 281 -6.32 9.30 -19.44
N THR A 282 -6.03 9.25 -18.13
CA THR A 282 -7.00 9.26 -17.02
C THR A 282 -6.36 9.95 -15.83
N PRO A 283 -6.96 11.02 -15.27
CA PRO A 283 -6.47 11.62 -14.04
C PRO A 283 -6.50 10.60 -12.90
N ILE A 284 -5.42 10.52 -12.12
CA ILE A 284 -5.34 9.60 -10.98
C ILE A 284 -5.05 10.40 -9.72
N VAL A 285 -5.83 10.16 -8.67
CA VAL A 285 -5.40 10.50 -7.31
C VAL A 285 -4.55 9.34 -6.82
N LEU A 286 -3.31 9.58 -6.44
CA LEU A 286 -2.39 8.57 -5.95
C LEU A 286 -2.07 8.86 -4.49
N VAL A 287 -2.35 7.89 -3.61
CA VAL A 287 -1.92 7.91 -2.21
C VAL A 287 -0.80 6.90 -2.07
N GLN A 288 0.41 7.33 -1.75
CA GLN A 288 1.56 6.43 -1.65
C GLN A 288 2.42 6.73 -0.44
N THR A 289 3.12 5.73 0.05
CA THR A 289 4.14 5.94 1.09
C THR A 289 5.36 6.64 0.50
N THR A 290 5.93 7.59 1.23
CA THR A 290 7.14 8.32 0.81
C THR A 290 8.40 7.45 0.92
N GLN A 291 8.33 6.40 1.72
CA GLN A 291 9.38 5.42 1.98
C GLN A 291 8.76 4.05 2.25
N ASN A 292 9.58 3.00 2.27
CA ASN A 292 9.11 1.70 2.73
C ASN A 292 8.64 1.78 4.18
N ILE A 293 7.63 0.97 4.48
CA ILE A 293 7.07 0.77 5.81
C ILE A 293 7.14 -0.71 6.18
N LEU A 294 7.22 -0.98 7.47
CA LEU A 294 7.21 -2.35 7.99
C LEU A 294 5.78 -2.86 8.10
N LEU A 295 5.47 -3.93 7.35
CA LEU A 295 4.18 -4.60 7.37
C LEU A 295 4.34 -6.06 7.80
N HIS A 296 3.73 -6.44 8.93
CA HIS A 296 3.80 -7.82 9.46
C HIS A 296 3.00 -8.82 8.61
N ASN A 297 1.78 -8.46 8.20
CA ASN A 297 0.95 -9.26 7.30
C ASN A 297 0.42 -8.38 6.16
N PRO A 298 1.21 -8.20 5.08
CA PRO A 298 0.86 -7.26 4.02
C PRO A 298 -0.44 -7.61 3.29
N GLU A 299 -0.75 -8.88 3.10
CA GLU A 299 -1.98 -9.33 2.44
C GLU A 299 -3.22 -8.94 3.26
N THR A 300 -3.18 -9.19 4.58
CA THR A 300 -4.27 -8.82 5.48
C THR A 300 -4.40 -7.31 5.58
N TYR A 301 -3.28 -6.60 5.68
CA TYR A 301 -3.25 -5.14 5.71
C TYR A 301 -3.89 -4.52 4.45
N VAL A 302 -3.53 -5.01 3.27
CA VAL A 302 -4.10 -4.53 1.99
C VAL A 302 -5.61 -4.77 1.95
N GLU A 303 -6.09 -5.93 2.37
CA GLU A 303 -7.52 -6.23 2.39
C GLU A 303 -8.28 -5.36 3.40
N GLU A 304 -7.72 -5.11 4.58
CA GLU A 304 -8.31 -4.22 5.59
C GLU A 304 -8.42 -2.78 5.07
N VAL A 305 -7.36 -2.25 4.45
CA VAL A 305 -7.36 -0.92 3.84
C VAL A 305 -8.40 -0.84 2.72
N LYS A 306 -8.46 -1.86 1.86
CA LYS A 306 -9.44 -1.97 0.78
C LYS A 306 -10.88 -1.94 1.30
N LEU A 307 -11.20 -2.79 2.28
CA LEU A 307 -12.54 -2.85 2.87
C LEU A 307 -12.94 -1.54 3.55
N SER A 308 -11.99 -0.90 4.25
CA SER A 308 -12.26 0.39 4.90
C SER A 308 -12.58 1.49 3.87
N LEU A 309 -11.80 1.54 2.78
CA LEU A 309 -12.01 2.47 1.70
C LEU A 309 -13.32 2.23 0.94
N GLU A 310 -13.62 0.98 0.57
CA GLU A 310 -14.88 0.62 -0.09
C GLU A 310 -16.07 1.07 0.75
N LYS A 311 -16.04 0.78 2.05
CA LYS A 311 -17.09 1.21 2.97
C LYS A 311 -17.21 2.74 3.02
N TYR A 312 -16.09 3.46 3.14
CA TYR A 312 -16.08 4.91 3.19
C TYR A 312 -16.67 5.55 1.92
N LEU A 313 -16.30 5.03 0.75
CA LEU A 313 -16.82 5.51 -0.54
C LEU A 313 -18.32 5.23 -0.68
N LEU A 314 -18.77 4.02 -0.34
CA LEU A 314 -20.18 3.63 -0.37
C LEU A 314 -21.05 4.49 0.55
N ASP A 315 -20.59 4.76 1.77
CA ASP A 315 -21.28 5.63 2.74
C ASP A 315 -21.45 7.07 2.22
N LYS A 316 -20.55 7.50 1.31
CA LYS A 316 -20.58 8.82 0.67
C LYS A 316 -21.31 8.81 -0.68
N GLY A 317 -21.86 7.66 -1.09
CA GLY A 317 -22.62 7.50 -2.33
C GLY A 317 -21.75 7.32 -3.57
N PHE A 318 -20.46 7.00 -3.41
CA PHE A 318 -19.52 6.78 -4.51
C PHE A 318 -19.28 5.28 -4.70
N ASN A 319 -19.51 4.80 -5.92
CA ASN A 319 -19.06 3.49 -6.36
C ASN A 319 -17.80 3.69 -7.22
N ALA A 320 -16.67 3.93 -6.56
CA ALA A 320 -15.41 4.20 -7.24
C ALA A 320 -14.53 2.94 -7.25
N THR A 321 -13.91 2.69 -8.39
CA THR A 321 -12.94 1.61 -8.55
C THR A 321 -11.52 2.12 -8.31
N PHE A 322 -10.72 1.37 -7.56
CA PHE A 322 -9.35 1.71 -7.20
C PHE A 322 -8.46 0.47 -7.18
N PHE A 323 -7.15 0.66 -7.13
CA PHE A 323 -6.18 -0.42 -6.92
C PHE A 323 -5.32 -0.14 -5.68
N ILE A 324 -4.80 -1.20 -5.07
CA ILE A 324 -3.78 -1.14 -4.02
C ILE A 324 -2.63 -2.03 -4.47
N SER A 325 -1.41 -1.49 -4.42
CA SER A 325 -0.20 -2.17 -4.87
C SER A 325 0.87 -2.12 -3.80
N LEU A 326 1.54 -3.24 -3.57
CA LEU A 326 2.76 -3.32 -2.75
C LEU A 326 3.97 -3.37 -3.67
N HIS A 327 4.97 -2.54 -3.39
CA HIS A 327 6.19 -2.46 -4.19
C HIS A 327 7.34 -1.88 -3.38
N GLU A 328 8.59 -2.07 -3.81
CA GLU A 328 9.72 -1.36 -3.21
C GLU A 328 9.63 0.15 -3.49
N THR A 329 10.24 0.97 -2.62
CA THR A 329 10.31 2.43 -2.80
C THR A 329 10.90 2.79 -4.16
N GLY A 330 10.34 3.80 -4.83
CA GLY A 330 10.83 4.29 -6.12
C GLY A 330 10.43 3.45 -7.34
N ASN A 331 9.81 2.28 -7.14
CA ASN A 331 9.17 1.54 -8.21
C ASN A 331 7.76 2.06 -8.46
N LEU A 332 7.41 2.35 -9.73
CA LEU A 332 5.99 2.55 -10.07
C LEU A 332 5.19 1.26 -9.79
N PRO A 333 3.97 1.37 -9.25
CA PRO A 333 3.01 0.27 -9.08
C PRO A 333 2.88 -0.57 -10.35
N GLN A 334 2.77 -1.90 -10.21
CA GLN A 334 2.62 -2.79 -11.37
C GLN A 334 1.38 -2.46 -12.19
N GLU A 335 0.30 -2.03 -11.54
CA GLU A 335 -0.97 -1.62 -12.14
C GLU A 335 -0.81 -0.36 -12.99
N LEU A 336 0.11 0.54 -12.63
CA LEU A 336 0.49 1.69 -13.45
C LEU A 336 1.46 1.29 -14.58
N LYS A 337 2.38 0.35 -14.29
CA LYS A 337 3.40 -0.13 -15.23
C LYS A 337 2.90 -1.09 -16.30
N SER A 338 1.77 -1.78 -16.07
CA SER A 338 1.32 -2.97 -16.81
C SER A 338 1.60 -2.91 -18.30
N ALA A 339 2.77 -3.45 -18.69
CA ALA A 339 3.24 -3.58 -20.06
C ALA A 339 2.93 -4.96 -20.66
N SER A 340 2.08 -5.75 -19.99
CA SER A 340 1.64 -7.02 -20.53
C SER A 340 0.85 -6.76 -21.81
N ASP A 341 1.27 -7.32 -22.93
CA ASP A 341 0.54 -7.26 -24.18
C ASP A 341 -0.91 -7.74 -23.96
N ILE A 342 -1.86 -6.86 -24.23
CA ILE A 342 -3.27 -7.24 -24.24
C ILE A 342 -3.50 -7.97 -25.55
N LYS A 343 -4.01 -9.20 -25.48
CA LYS A 343 -4.52 -9.85 -26.70
C LYS A 343 -5.84 -9.20 -27.05
N ILE A 344 -5.83 -8.30 -28.03
CA ILE A 344 -7.03 -7.60 -28.51
C ILE A 344 -7.51 -8.26 -29.79
N SER A 345 -8.70 -8.88 -29.73
CA SER A 345 -9.46 -9.16 -30.94
C SER A 345 -10.66 -8.23 -31.00
N TYR A 346 -10.91 -7.64 -32.18
CA TYR A 346 -12.04 -6.75 -32.38
C TYR A 346 -12.93 -7.28 -33.50
N PHE A 347 -14.22 -7.10 -33.32
CA PHE A 347 -15.21 -7.41 -34.34
C PHE A 347 -16.21 -6.26 -34.45
N SER A 348 -16.29 -5.69 -35.64
CA SER A 348 -17.23 -4.61 -35.97
C SER A 348 -18.18 -5.11 -37.06
N LYS A 349 -19.49 -5.07 -36.76
CA LYS A 349 -20.50 -5.27 -37.81
C LYS A 349 -20.79 -3.94 -38.52
N PRO A 350 -20.90 -3.93 -39.86
CA PRO A 350 -21.49 -2.80 -40.57
C PRO A 350 -22.86 -2.48 -39.98
N SER A 351 -23.07 -1.24 -39.55
CA SER A 351 -24.34 -0.77 -39.02
C SER A 351 -24.63 0.63 -39.56
N PHE A 352 -25.90 0.98 -39.66
CA PHE A 352 -26.46 2.22 -40.18
C PHE A 352 -26.93 3.16 -39.07
N ILE A 353 -27.21 4.43 -39.42
CA ILE A 353 -27.83 5.39 -38.48
C ILE A 353 -29.15 4.88 -37.87
N PHE A 354 -29.93 4.06 -38.60
CA PHE A 354 -31.19 3.51 -38.08
C PHE A 354 -31.03 2.18 -37.34
N SER A 355 -29.80 1.68 -37.19
CA SER A 355 -29.48 0.50 -36.40
C SER A 355 -28.50 0.83 -35.27
N LYS A 356 -28.48 0.00 -34.23
CA LYS A 356 -27.45 0.08 -33.21
C LYS A 356 -26.12 -0.34 -33.81
N HIS A 357 -25.11 0.53 -33.75
CA HIS A 357 -23.74 0.11 -34.01
C HIS A 357 -23.27 -0.75 -32.86
N HIS A 358 -22.60 -1.84 -33.19
CA HIS A 358 -22.16 -2.83 -32.21
C HIS A 358 -20.70 -3.19 -32.49
N TRP A 359 -19.86 -2.98 -31.48
CA TRP A 359 -18.45 -3.34 -31.49
C TRP A 359 -18.17 -4.30 -30.34
N GLU A 360 -17.44 -5.35 -30.64
CA GLU A 360 -17.00 -6.34 -29.65
C GLU A 360 -15.48 -6.31 -29.58
N PHE A 361 -14.96 -6.24 -28.37
CA PHE A 361 -13.54 -6.33 -28.09
C PHE A 361 -13.34 -7.48 -27.11
N VAL A 362 -12.38 -8.36 -27.38
CA VAL A 362 -11.89 -9.33 -26.40
C VAL A 362 -10.58 -8.81 -25.85
N LEU A 363 -10.53 -8.51 -24.55
CA LEU A 363 -9.38 -7.98 -23.83
C LEU A 363 -8.99 -8.99 -22.74
N ASP A 364 -7.85 -9.67 -22.86
CA ASP A 364 -7.40 -10.69 -21.89
C ASP A 364 -8.48 -11.72 -21.52
N ASN A 365 -9.20 -12.20 -22.55
CA ASN A 365 -10.34 -13.13 -22.47
C ASN A 365 -11.65 -12.54 -21.87
N GLN A 366 -11.72 -11.24 -21.66
CA GLN A 366 -12.92 -10.52 -21.23
C GLN A 366 -13.63 -9.92 -22.45
N LEU A 367 -14.96 -10.03 -22.52
CA LEU A 367 -15.74 -9.49 -23.64
C LEU A 367 -16.27 -8.09 -23.29
N LEU A 368 -15.73 -7.06 -23.93
CA LEU A 368 -16.27 -5.70 -23.90
C LEU A 368 -17.15 -5.48 -25.13
N THR A 369 -18.43 -5.20 -24.93
CA THR A 369 -19.37 -4.83 -25.98
C THR A 369 -19.72 -3.35 -25.88
N MET A 370 -19.62 -2.64 -27.00
CA MET A 370 -20.02 -1.25 -27.13
C MET A 370 -21.18 -1.14 -28.11
N GLU A 371 -22.29 -0.60 -27.62
CA GLU A 371 -23.46 -0.29 -28.42
C GLU A 371 -23.63 1.22 -28.57
N PHE A 372 -23.66 1.71 -29.82
CA PHE A 372 -23.97 3.10 -30.12
C PHE A 372 -25.33 3.20 -30.81
N GLY A 373 -26.28 3.85 -30.13
CA GLY A 373 -27.67 3.98 -30.58
C GLY A 373 -28.02 5.33 -31.20
N TYR A 374 -29.19 5.38 -31.85
CA TYR A 374 -29.73 6.54 -32.57
C TYR A 374 -29.82 7.84 -31.75
N SER A 375 -29.97 7.75 -30.43
CA SER A 375 -30.09 8.92 -29.55
C SER A 375 -28.76 9.65 -29.30
N GLY A 376 -27.66 9.18 -29.89
CA GLY A 376 -26.30 9.62 -29.56
C GLY A 376 -25.78 8.99 -28.26
N ARG A 377 -26.43 7.93 -27.79
CA ARG A 377 -26.14 7.24 -26.55
C ARG A 377 -25.20 6.06 -26.82
N MET A 378 -24.11 6.03 -26.07
CA MET A 378 -23.18 4.91 -26.00
C MET A 378 -23.50 4.09 -24.76
N THR A 379 -23.50 2.77 -24.89
CA THR A 379 -23.65 1.82 -23.79
C THR A 379 -22.50 0.83 -23.85
N LEU A 380 -21.85 0.61 -22.71
CA LEU A 380 -20.72 -0.29 -22.57
C LEU A 380 -21.08 -1.39 -21.60
N CYS A 381 -20.88 -2.63 -22.03
CA CYS A 381 -21.04 -3.79 -21.18
C CYS A 381 -19.78 -4.64 -21.18
N LEU A 382 -19.34 -5.07 -20.00
CA LEU A 382 -18.26 -6.01 -19.79
C LEU A 382 -18.88 -7.35 -19.37
N ASN A 383 -18.62 -8.42 -20.11
CA ASN A 383 -19.20 -9.74 -19.90
C ASN A 383 -20.74 -9.73 -19.73
N ASN A 384 -21.41 -8.86 -20.49
CA ASN A 384 -22.86 -8.57 -20.44
C ASN A 384 -23.37 -7.76 -19.23
N GLU A 385 -22.50 -7.31 -18.32
CA GLU A 385 -22.85 -6.37 -17.26
C GLU A 385 -22.59 -4.94 -17.73
N GLN A 386 -23.57 -4.06 -17.58
CA GLN A 386 -23.44 -2.66 -17.98
C GLN A 386 -22.46 -1.93 -17.06
N VAL A 387 -21.42 -1.35 -17.64
CA VAL A 387 -20.36 -0.63 -16.90
C VAL A 387 -20.51 0.88 -17.03
N ASP A 388 -21.00 1.35 -18.18
CA ASP A 388 -21.22 2.78 -18.42
C ASP A 388 -22.30 3.01 -19.49
N GLU A 389 -22.98 4.15 -19.39
CA GLU A 389 -23.96 4.63 -20.37
C GLU A 389 -23.98 6.16 -20.38
N TYR A 390 -23.68 6.74 -21.54
CA TYR A 390 -23.54 8.18 -21.67
C TYR A 390 -23.96 8.67 -23.05
N ARG A 391 -24.11 9.98 -23.19
CA ARG A 391 -24.37 10.63 -24.48
C ARG A 391 -23.07 11.24 -25.00
N LEU A 392 -22.71 10.97 -26.25
CA LEU A 392 -21.48 11.52 -26.83
C LEU A 392 -21.55 13.06 -26.82
N SER A 393 -20.46 13.68 -26.34
CA SER A 393 -20.25 15.13 -26.35
C SER A 393 -19.42 15.53 -27.57
N ASP A 394 -19.76 16.67 -28.18
CA ASP A 394 -18.98 17.28 -29.27
C ASP A 394 -17.79 18.12 -28.73
N GLN A 395 -17.69 18.27 -27.40
CA GLN A 395 -16.74 19.18 -26.75
C GLN A 395 -15.63 18.46 -26.00
N ASP A 396 -15.94 17.32 -25.37
CA ASP A 396 -15.04 16.65 -24.44
C ASP A 396 -14.86 15.17 -24.78
N ILE A 397 -13.68 14.65 -24.42
CA ILE A 397 -13.36 13.23 -24.50
C ILE A 397 -14.07 12.51 -23.35
N HIS A 398 -14.85 11.47 -23.68
CA HIS A 398 -15.46 10.63 -22.65
C HIS A 398 -14.52 9.49 -22.27
N ARG A 399 -14.36 9.24 -20.96
CA ARG A 399 -13.51 8.17 -20.44
C ARG A 399 -14.34 7.25 -19.57
N THR A 400 -14.29 5.96 -19.89
CA THR A 400 -14.87 4.89 -19.07
C THR A 400 -13.73 4.13 -18.43
N VAL A 401 -13.74 4.06 -17.10
CA VAL A 401 -12.77 3.29 -16.30
C VAL A 401 -13.45 2.06 -15.75
N TYR A 402 -12.79 0.90 -15.84
CA TYR A 402 -13.31 -0.34 -15.28
C TYR A 402 -12.19 -1.30 -14.89
N PHE A 403 -12.52 -2.27 -14.05
CA PHE A 403 -11.58 -3.24 -13.49
C PHE A 403 -12.04 -4.66 -13.76
N THR A 404 -11.14 -5.49 -14.28
CA THR A 404 -11.42 -6.90 -14.55
C THR A 404 -10.14 -7.71 -14.60
N GLY A 405 -10.21 -8.97 -14.14
CA GLY A 405 -9.06 -9.87 -14.15
C GLY A 405 -7.84 -9.35 -13.37
N GLY A 406 -8.05 -8.51 -12.36
CA GLY A 406 -6.97 -7.87 -11.59
C GLY A 406 -6.31 -6.67 -12.28
N HIS A 407 -6.85 -6.20 -13.40
CA HIS A 407 -6.28 -5.10 -14.17
C HIS A 407 -7.25 -3.94 -14.31
N TRP A 408 -6.68 -2.73 -14.31
CA TRP A 408 -7.37 -1.49 -14.63
C TRP A 408 -7.33 -1.23 -16.15
N TYR A 409 -8.48 -0.94 -16.73
CA TYR A 409 -8.60 -0.51 -18.12
C TYR A 409 -9.26 0.86 -18.21
N THR A 410 -8.78 1.67 -19.16
CA THR A 410 -9.46 2.91 -19.58
C THR A 410 -9.85 2.80 -21.04
N LEU A 411 -11.12 3.06 -21.32
CA LEU A 411 -11.58 3.36 -22.66
C LEU A 411 -11.77 4.86 -22.80
N SER A 412 -11.09 5.46 -23.77
CA SER A 412 -11.24 6.86 -24.14
C SER A 412 -11.95 6.96 -25.49
N VAL A 413 -13.00 7.77 -25.57
CA VAL A 413 -13.79 8.02 -26.78
C VAL A 413 -13.82 9.52 -27.06
N ASP A 414 -13.09 9.94 -28.09
CA ASP A 414 -13.14 11.30 -28.64
C ASP A 414 -14.19 11.36 -29.76
N ALA A 415 -15.27 12.07 -29.47
CA ALA A 415 -16.38 12.31 -30.38
C ALA A 415 -16.46 13.79 -30.85
N SER A 416 -15.44 14.61 -30.61
CA SER A 416 -15.42 16.04 -30.98
C SER A 416 -15.73 16.31 -32.46
N GLN A 417 -15.45 15.33 -33.33
CA GLN A 417 -15.72 15.40 -34.77
C GLN A 417 -16.67 14.30 -35.27
N TYR A 418 -17.49 13.69 -34.40
CA TYR A 418 -18.34 12.56 -34.78
C TYR A 418 -19.32 12.92 -35.91
N ARG A 419 -19.84 14.16 -35.93
CA ARG A 419 -20.73 14.65 -37.02
C ARG A 419 -20.03 14.75 -38.37
N LYS A 420 -18.70 14.88 -38.38
CA LYS A 420 -17.86 14.83 -39.59
C LYS A 420 -17.51 13.39 -39.99
N GLY A 421 -17.89 12.42 -39.15
CA GLY A 421 -17.66 11.00 -39.31
C GLY A 421 -16.31 10.54 -38.76
N LYS A 422 -15.71 11.29 -37.83
CA LYS A 422 -14.49 10.88 -37.11
C LYS A 422 -14.85 10.64 -35.65
N LEU A 423 -14.62 9.42 -35.18
CA LEU A 423 -14.66 9.04 -33.78
C LEU A 423 -13.36 8.28 -33.51
N GLU A 424 -12.66 8.65 -32.46
CA GLU A 424 -11.39 8.04 -32.08
C GLU A 424 -11.60 7.33 -30.75
N LEU A 425 -11.14 6.08 -30.68
CA LEU A 425 -11.31 5.20 -29.54
C LEU A 425 -9.94 4.67 -29.14
N LYS A 426 -9.57 4.85 -27.88
CA LYS A 426 -8.30 4.37 -27.33
C LYS A 426 -8.56 3.44 -26.16
N ILE A 427 -7.88 2.30 -26.15
CA ILE A 427 -7.91 1.31 -25.08
C ILE A 427 -6.56 1.34 -24.39
N TYR A 428 -6.60 1.60 -23.09
CA TYR A 428 -5.45 1.58 -22.20
C TYR A 428 -5.60 0.45 -21.17
N LYS A 429 -4.47 -0.12 -20.76
CA LYS A 429 -4.34 -0.98 -19.58
C LYS A 429 -3.28 -0.34 -18.69
N GLY A 430 -3.66 -0.01 -17.46
CA GLY A 430 -2.85 0.94 -16.68
C GLY A 430 -2.75 2.30 -17.38
N LEU A 431 -1.54 2.85 -17.42
CA LEU A 431 -1.22 4.09 -18.14
C LEU A 431 -0.87 3.88 -19.62
N GLN A 432 -0.69 2.64 -20.08
CA GLN A 432 -0.17 2.35 -21.41
C GLN A 432 -1.27 2.24 -22.46
N LEU A 433 -1.07 2.89 -23.61
CA LEU A 433 -1.94 2.76 -24.79
C LEU A 433 -1.64 1.45 -25.49
N HIS A 434 -2.66 0.60 -25.65
CA HIS A 434 -2.51 -0.69 -26.32
C HIS A 434 -3.22 -0.78 -27.66
N ALA A 435 -4.33 -0.06 -27.82
CA ALA A 435 -4.98 0.02 -29.11
C ALA A 435 -5.61 1.38 -29.31
N GLU A 436 -5.48 1.86 -30.54
CA GLU A 436 -6.18 3.02 -31.03
C GLU A 436 -6.97 2.61 -32.25
N PHE A 437 -8.24 3.02 -32.27
CA PHE A 437 -9.14 2.79 -33.36
C PHE A 437 -9.71 4.11 -33.83
N THR A 438 -9.80 4.27 -35.14
CA THR A 438 -10.51 5.39 -35.74
C THR A 438 -11.72 4.87 -36.50
N CYS A 439 -12.80 5.63 -36.41
CA CYS A 439 -14.00 5.36 -37.17
C CYS A 439 -13.84 5.90 -38.60
N PHE A 440 -13.99 5.00 -39.58
CA PHE A 440 -13.91 5.30 -41.01
C PHE A 440 -15.27 5.23 -41.70
N LYS A 441 -15.40 5.95 -42.81
CA LYS A 441 -16.57 5.89 -43.69
C LYS A 441 -16.50 4.62 -44.53
N GLY A 442 -17.54 3.79 -44.49
CA GLY A 442 -17.56 2.50 -45.20
C GLY A 442 -17.45 2.60 -46.72
N ALA A 443 -17.72 3.77 -47.32
CA ALA A 443 -17.50 4.02 -48.74
C ALA A 443 -16.02 3.96 -49.16
N GLU A 444 -15.10 4.13 -48.21
CA GLU A 444 -13.65 4.04 -48.44
C GLU A 444 -13.13 2.59 -48.31
N GLN A 445 -13.91 1.68 -47.72
CA GLN A 445 -13.44 0.34 -47.35
C GLN A 445 -13.99 -0.79 -48.23
N TYR A 446 -15.19 -0.63 -48.79
CA TYR A 446 -15.73 -1.60 -49.74
C TYR A 446 -15.39 -1.22 -51.17
N PRO A 447 -15.17 -2.22 -52.06
CA PRO A 447 -15.24 -1.99 -53.49
C PRO A 447 -16.54 -1.27 -53.83
N LEU A 448 -16.47 -0.28 -54.72
CA LEU A 448 -17.62 0.54 -55.13
C LEU A 448 -18.88 -0.31 -55.38
N SER A 449 -18.72 -1.48 -56.00
CA SER A 449 -19.80 -2.43 -56.28
C SER A 449 -20.49 -3.00 -55.02
N LYS A 450 -19.74 -3.40 -53.99
CA LYS A 450 -20.30 -3.92 -52.72
C LYS A 450 -20.98 -2.82 -51.93
N ASN A 451 -20.39 -1.63 -51.91
CA ASN A 451 -21.01 -0.46 -51.28
C ASN A 451 -22.31 -0.06 -51.98
N LEU A 452 -22.33 -0.10 -53.33
CA LEU A 452 -23.54 0.13 -54.11
C LEU A 452 -24.63 -0.92 -53.85
N ILE A 453 -24.28 -2.19 -53.67
CA ILE A 453 -25.26 -3.25 -53.35
C ILE A 453 -25.88 -3.02 -51.96
N LEU A 454 -25.06 -2.72 -50.96
CA LEU A 454 -25.55 -2.37 -49.62
C LEU A 454 -26.48 -1.15 -49.70
N MET A 455 -26.01 -0.06 -50.30
CA MET A 455 -26.77 1.17 -50.47
C MET A 455 -28.06 0.97 -51.29
N ALA A 456 -28.08 0.06 -52.27
CA ALA A 456 -29.27 -0.26 -53.06
C ALA A 456 -30.30 -1.06 -52.26
N GLY A 457 -29.88 -2.11 -51.54
CA GLY A 457 -30.78 -2.88 -50.68
C GLY A 457 -31.41 -2.02 -49.58
N GLU A 458 -30.64 -1.07 -49.08
CA GLU A 458 -31.08 -0.06 -48.11
C GLU A 458 -32.09 0.94 -48.67
N MET A 459 -31.75 1.60 -49.78
CA MET A 459 -32.65 2.54 -50.44
C MET A 459 -33.96 1.85 -50.80
N MET A 460 -33.91 0.57 -51.16
CA MET A 460 -35.09 -0.25 -51.42
C MET A 460 -35.92 -0.50 -50.14
N THR A 461 -35.29 -0.73 -49.00
CA THR A 461 -35.99 -0.93 -47.70
C THR A 461 -36.66 0.35 -47.21
N VAL A 462 -35.94 1.49 -47.28
CA VAL A 462 -36.49 2.81 -46.96
C VAL A 462 -37.61 3.15 -47.94
N PHE A 463 -37.40 2.94 -49.23
CA PHE A 463 -38.42 3.15 -50.25
C PHE A 463 -39.68 2.31 -50.01
N LEU A 464 -39.54 1.01 -49.71
CA LEU A 464 -40.67 0.13 -49.37
C LEU A 464 -41.42 0.60 -48.11
N SER A 465 -40.69 1.07 -47.09
CA SER A 465 -41.27 1.62 -45.85
C SER A 465 -42.01 2.94 -46.12
N LEU A 466 -41.43 3.83 -46.92
CA LEU A 466 -42.06 5.08 -47.33
C LEU A 466 -43.26 4.82 -48.26
N MET A 467 -43.19 3.82 -49.13
CA MET A 467 -44.27 3.46 -50.05
C MET A 467 -45.45 2.79 -49.33
N THR A 468 -45.20 2.00 -48.29
CA THR A 468 -46.28 1.47 -47.43
C THR A 468 -46.97 2.58 -46.64
N LEU A 469 -46.23 3.59 -46.18
CA LEU A 469 -46.76 4.82 -45.59
C LEU A 469 -47.54 5.67 -46.60
N ALA A 470 -46.99 5.86 -47.81
CA ALA A 470 -47.60 6.64 -48.88
C ALA A 470 -48.85 5.98 -49.47
N ALA A 471 -48.90 4.64 -49.51
CA ALA A 471 -50.09 3.90 -49.94
C ALA A 471 -51.31 4.18 -49.06
N ARG A 472 -51.10 4.57 -47.79
CA ARG A 472 -52.19 5.01 -46.90
C ARG A 472 -52.58 6.47 -47.11
N ASN A 473 -51.69 7.31 -47.65
CA ASN A 473 -51.97 8.72 -47.88
C ASN A 473 -51.10 9.30 -49.01
N PRO A 474 -51.57 9.30 -50.29
CA PRO A 474 -50.75 9.63 -51.45
C PRO A 474 -50.24 11.08 -51.49
N MET A 475 -50.83 11.98 -50.71
CA MET A 475 -50.35 13.36 -50.52
C MET A 475 -48.98 13.42 -49.82
N LEU A 476 -48.54 12.34 -49.16
CA LEU A 476 -47.22 12.27 -48.52
C LEU A 476 -46.09 11.90 -49.50
N ILE A 477 -46.39 11.50 -50.75
CA ILE A 477 -45.38 11.05 -51.70
C ILE A 477 -44.30 12.13 -51.96
N PRO A 478 -44.62 13.40 -52.25
CA PRO A 478 -43.60 14.43 -52.49
C PRO A 478 -42.67 14.72 -51.30
N PRO A 479 -43.15 14.92 -50.05
CA PRO A 479 -42.26 15.10 -48.91
C PRO A 479 -41.48 13.83 -48.57
N LEU A 480 -42.04 12.63 -48.75
CA LEU A 480 -41.32 11.37 -48.53
C LEU A 480 -40.21 11.15 -49.58
N LEU A 481 -40.42 11.56 -50.83
CA LEU A 481 -39.38 11.54 -51.87
C LEU A 481 -38.27 12.57 -51.59
N LEU A 482 -38.62 13.76 -51.08
CA LEU A 482 -37.65 14.75 -50.65
C LEU A 482 -36.81 14.23 -49.47
N ILE A 483 -37.46 13.59 -48.48
CA ILE A 483 -36.78 12.92 -47.37
C ILE A 483 -35.87 11.80 -47.90
N GLY A 484 -36.34 10.97 -48.84
CA GLY A 484 -35.51 9.93 -49.47
C GLY A 484 -34.30 10.48 -50.23
N PHE A 485 -34.43 11.61 -50.92
CA PHE A 485 -33.32 12.28 -51.61
C PHE A 485 -32.32 12.90 -50.63
N LEU A 486 -32.80 13.55 -49.57
CA LEU A 486 -31.96 14.07 -48.49
C LEU A 486 -31.22 12.94 -47.78
N MET A 487 -31.91 11.82 -47.50
CA MET A 487 -31.33 10.60 -46.94
C MET A 487 -30.26 10.03 -47.88
N TYR A 488 -30.47 9.99 -49.20
CA TYR A 488 -29.46 9.51 -50.16
C TYR A 488 -28.16 10.33 -50.16
N GLN A 489 -28.25 11.66 -50.12
CA GLN A 489 -27.05 12.51 -49.98
C GLN A 489 -26.35 12.33 -48.63
N TYR A 490 -27.12 12.07 -47.57
CA TYR A 490 -26.62 11.80 -46.23
C TYR A 490 -26.01 10.38 -46.13
N ASN A 491 -26.52 9.39 -46.88
CA ASN A 491 -26.16 7.96 -46.81
C ASN A 491 -24.71 7.65 -47.20
N LYS A 492 -24.05 8.54 -47.97
CA LYS A 492 -22.58 8.47 -48.20
C LYS A 492 -21.76 8.55 -46.90
N ARG A 493 -22.38 8.89 -45.76
CA ARG A 493 -21.74 9.06 -44.44
C ARG A 493 -22.10 7.99 -43.41
N HIS A 494 -22.97 7.01 -43.69
CA HIS A 494 -23.66 6.23 -42.64
C HIS A 494 -23.14 4.84 -42.33
N HIS A 495 -22.18 4.35 -43.11
CA HIS A 495 -21.44 3.15 -42.73
C HIS A 495 -20.24 3.57 -41.91
N TYR A 496 -20.25 3.21 -40.63
CA TYR A 496 -19.14 3.46 -39.74
C TYR A 496 -18.47 2.13 -39.40
N PHE A 497 -17.17 2.07 -39.65
CA PHE A 497 -16.32 0.96 -39.26
C PHE A 497 -15.25 1.47 -38.34
N LEU A 498 -15.09 0.80 -37.20
CA LEU A 498 -13.89 0.96 -36.41
C LEU A 498 -12.76 0.21 -37.11
N LYS A 499 -11.61 0.86 -37.30
CA LYS A 499 -10.36 0.21 -37.70
C LYS A 499 -9.24 0.60 -36.75
N PRO A 500 -8.25 -0.27 -36.53
CA PRO A 500 -7.01 0.10 -35.89
C PRO A 500 -6.36 1.28 -36.65
N SER A 501 -5.93 2.33 -35.95
CA SER A 501 -5.16 3.43 -36.56
C SER A 501 -3.65 3.15 -36.59
N TYR A 502 -3.18 2.25 -35.73
CA TYR A 502 -1.81 1.70 -35.70
C TYR A 502 -1.87 0.16 -35.80
N GLU A 503 -1.17 -0.41 -36.78
CA GLU A 503 -0.73 -1.81 -36.75
C GLU A 503 0.60 -1.81 -36.00
N LEU A 504 0.67 -2.35 -34.78
CA LEU A 504 1.95 -2.79 -34.23
C LEU A 504 2.42 -3.92 -35.14
N GLU A 505 3.54 -3.72 -35.85
CA GLU A 505 4.21 -4.80 -36.56
C GLU A 505 4.46 -5.93 -35.54
N GLU A 506 3.94 -7.13 -35.81
CA GLU A 506 4.35 -8.32 -35.09
C GLU A 506 5.86 -8.49 -35.33
N ASP A 507 6.68 -8.24 -34.30
CA ASP A 507 8.09 -8.60 -34.33
C ASP A 507 8.19 -10.11 -34.62
N SER A 508 8.71 -10.42 -35.81
CA SER A 508 8.96 -11.76 -36.34
C SER A 508 10.12 -12.48 -35.66
#